data_AF-A0A1U7CT58-F1
#
_entry.id   AF-A0A1U7CT58-F1
#
_cell.length_a   1.000
_cell.length_b   1.000
_cell.length_c   1.000
_cell.angle_alpha   90.00
_cell.angle_beta   90.00
_cell.angle_gamma   90.00
#
_symmetry.space_group_name_H-M   'P 1'
#
loop_
_entity.id
_entity.type
_entity.pdbx_description
1 polymer ?
#
loop_
_entity_poly.entity_id
_entity_poly.type
_entity_poly.pdbx_seq_one_letter_code
_entity_poly.pdbx_strand_id
1 'polypeptide(L)'
;MDSPQWPFADPEETEVVTLDRIVRRESPILLVSHDADDGGWQFVDGDQVFEENGEVVLLGEIVQLDPTVLELAELPIGWHAWRPSLDHPWRIAEGEPPANAADEPDTEAEIRD
;
A
#
# COMPACT_ATOMS: atom_id res chain seq x y z
N MET A 1 7.36 -12.42 26.98
CA MET A 1 6.25 -11.83 26.23
C MET A 1 6.92 -11.08 25.10
N ASP A 2 7.24 -11.79 24.03
CA ASP A 2 7.80 -11.19 22.83
C ASP A 2 6.67 -10.40 22.18
N SER A 3 6.67 -9.07 22.35
CA SER A 3 5.89 -8.21 21.47
C SER A 3 6.37 -8.48 20.05
N PRO A 4 5.49 -8.66 19.06
CA PRO A 4 5.94 -8.74 17.67
C PRO A 4 6.78 -7.50 17.38
N GLN A 5 8.03 -7.72 16.98
CA GLN A 5 8.95 -6.65 16.63
C GLN A 5 8.33 -5.90 15.46
N TRP A 6 8.14 -4.58 15.61
CA TRP A 6 7.76 -3.70 14.52
C TRP A 6 8.71 -3.91 13.32
N PRO A 7 8.22 -4.36 12.14
CA PRO A 7 9.09 -4.83 11.06
C PRO A 7 9.52 -3.72 10.10
N PHE A 8 8.83 -2.58 10.08
CA PHE A 8 9.19 -1.45 9.22
C PHE A 8 10.48 -0.80 9.71
N ALA A 9 11.27 -0.29 8.76
CA ALA A 9 12.40 0.58 9.06
C ALA A 9 11.95 1.94 9.61
N ASP A 10 10.81 2.43 9.11
CA ASP A 10 10.11 3.63 9.58
C ASP A 10 9.41 3.39 10.91
N PRO A 11 9.40 4.32 11.87
CA PRO A 11 8.69 4.16 13.14
C PRO A 11 7.16 4.07 12.98
N GLU A 12 6.47 3.54 14.00
CA GLU A 12 5.00 3.51 14.07
C GLU A 12 4.36 4.91 13.92
N GLU A 13 5.09 5.95 14.34
CA GLU A 13 4.71 7.37 14.32
C GLU A 13 4.96 8.06 12.96
N THR A 14 5.41 7.33 11.94
CA THR A 14 5.57 7.88 10.59
C THR A 14 4.21 8.30 10.03
N GLU A 15 4.12 9.55 9.57
CA GLU A 15 2.95 10.09 8.88
C GLU A 15 2.84 9.50 7.47
N VAL A 16 1.66 9.00 7.13
CA VAL A 16 1.37 8.36 5.85
C VAL A 16 0.06 8.87 5.28
N VAL A 17 -0.07 8.84 3.96
CA VAL A 17 -1.28 9.29 3.26
C VAL A 17 -2.23 8.11 3.08
N THR A 18 -3.51 8.31 3.36
CA THR A 18 -4.58 7.35 3.09
C THR A 18 -5.89 8.05 2.72
N LEU A 19 -6.99 7.33 2.67
CA LEU A 19 -8.31 7.85 2.34
C LEU A 19 -9.25 7.81 3.54
N ASP A 20 -10.13 8.80 3.66
CA ASP A 20 -11.08 8.88 4.79
C ASP A 20 -11.96 7.63 4.91
N ARG A 21 -12.39 7.06 3.78
CA ARG A 21 -13.14 5.79 3.73
C ARG A 21 -12.37 4.58 4.26
N ILE A 22 -11.04 4.57 4.19
CA ILE A 22 -10.19 3.53 4.80
C ILE A 22 -10.15 3.71 6.31
N VAL A 23 -9.96 4.95 6.79
CA VAL A 23 -9.99 5.28 8.22
C VAL A 23 -11.35 4.93 8.85
N ARG A 24 -12.44 5.17 8.11
CA ARG A 24 -13.81 4.79 8.50
C ARG A 24 -14.11 3.30 8.40
N ARG A 25 -13.19 2.47 7.88
CA ARG A 25 -13.37 1.03 7.59
C ARG A 25 -14.48 0.73 6.60
N GLU A 26 -14.71 1.64 5.65
CA GLU A 26 -15.71 1.52 4.58
C GLU A 26 -15.07 0.97 3.29
N SER A 27 -13.74 0.97 3.18
CA SER A 27 -13.01 0.40 2.04
C SER A 27 -11.70 -0.27 2.50
N PRO A 28 -11.29 -1.37 1.84
CA PRO A 28 -10.04 -2.07 2.15
C PRO A 28 -8.83 -1.35 1.54
N ILE A 29 -7.63 -1.62 2.05
CA ILE A 29 -6.38 -1.21 1.39
C ILE A 29 -6.08 -2.22 0.28
N LEU A 30 -6.02 -1.77 -0.97
CA LEU A 30 -5.77 -2.62 -2.15
C LEU A 30 -4.56 -2.17 -2.96
N LEU A 31 -4.04 -0.97 -2.70
CA LEU A 31 -2.85 -0.43 -3.35
C LEU A 31 -2.02 0.34 -2.31
N VAL A 32 -0.72 0.07 -2.29
CA VAL A 32 0.27 0.70 -1.44
C VAL A 32 1.41 1.19 -2.31
N SER A 33 1.85 2.43 -2.12
CA SER A 33 3.05 2.95 -2.79
C SER A 33 4.03 3.51 -1.78
N HIS A 34 5.32 3.24 -2.02
CA HIS A 34 6.43 3.85 -1.33
C HIS A 34 7.08 4.82 -2.32
N ASP A 35 6.75 6.10 -2.19
CA ASP A 35 7.02 7.13 -3.20
C ASP A 35 8.52 7.24 -3.52
N ALA A 36 8.86 7.45 -4.80
CA ALA A 36 10.25 7.47 -5.27
C ALA A 36 10.99 8.78 -4.95
N ASP A 37 10.28 9.90 -4.82
CA ASP A 37 10.83 11.23 -4.68
C ASP A 37 11.04 11.61 -3.20
N ASP A 38 10.06 11.32 -2.34
CA ASP A 38 10.10 11.68 -0.93
C ASP A 38 10.14 10.49 0.05
N GLY A 39 9.96 9.26 -0.44
CA GLY A 39 9.92 8.07 0.40
C GLY A 39 8.66 7.99 1.27
N GLY A 40 7.64 8.80 0.99
CA GLY A 40 6.36 8.77 1.67
C GLY A 40 5.59 7.50 1.37
N TRP A 41 4.80 7.06 2.34
CA TRP A 41 3.89 5.94 2.16
C TRP A 41 2.49 6.42 1.83
N GLN A 42 1.85 5.76 0.88
CA GLN A 42 0.44 5.95 0.56
C GLN A 42 -0.31 4.61 0.57
N PHE A 43 -1.49 4.59 1.19
CA PHE A 43 -2.35 3.41 1.33
C PHE A 43 -3.77 3.72 0.83
N VAL A 44 -4.20 3.12 -0.28
CA VAL A 44 -5.49 3.40 -0.93
C VAL A 44 -6.24 2.12 -1.32
N ASP A 45 -7.52 2.24 -1.63
CA ASP A 45 -8.40 1.12 -2.00
C ASP A 45 -8.36 0.75 -3.50
N GLY A 46 -7.44 1.34 -4.27
CA GLY A 46 -7.25 1.00 -5.68
C GLY A 46 -8.33 1.55 -6.63
N ASP A 47 -9.34 2.27 -6.11
CA ASP A 47 -10.29 3.05 -6.92
C ASP A 47 -9.78 4.49 -7.13
N GLN A 48 -10.63 5.35 -7.71
CA GLN A 48 -10.31 6.75 -7.92
C GLN A 48 -9.96 7.45 -6.60
N VAL A 49 -8.82 8.13 -6.62
CA VAL A 49 -8.31 8.94 -5.52
C VAL A 49 -8.58 10.40 -5.84
N PHE A 50 -9.35 11.07 -5.00
CA PHE A 50 -9.53 12.51 -5.04
C PHE A 50 -8.76 13.12 -3.87
N GLU A 51 -7.99 14.19 -4.12
CA GLU A 51 -7.17 14.86 -3.09
C GLU A 51 -8.02 15.28 -1.86
N GLU A 52 -9.29 15.64 -2.07
CA GLU A 52 -10.23 16.02 -1.01
C GLU A 52 -10.63 14.88 -0.06
N ASN A 53 -10.37 13.62 -0.44
CA ASN A 53 -10.60 12.45 0.40
C ASN A 53 -9.34 11.96 1.11
N GLY A 54 -8.21 12.64 0.89
CA GLY A 54 -6.92 12.31 1.51
C GLY A 54 -6.92 12.63 3.00
N GLU A 55 -6.44 11.68 3.79
CA GLU A 55 -6.19 11.82 5.22
C GLU A 55 -4.73 11.48 5.52
N VAL A 56 -4.17 12.10 6.56
CA VAL A 56 -2.83 11.76 7.08
C VAL A 56 -3.01 11.07 8.42
N VAL A 57 -2.47 9.86 8.55
CA VAL A 57 -2.52 9.03 9.75
C VAL A 57 -1.12 8.48 10.07
N LEU A 58 -0.99 7.77 11.19
CA LEU A 58 0.26 7.10 11.52
C LEU A 58 0.35 5.70 10.86
N LEU A 59 1.55 5.28 10.48
CA LEU A 59 1.80 3.94 9.92
C LEU A 59 1.32 2.82 10.88
N GLY A 60 1.47 3.02 12.18
CA GLY A 60 0.92 2.11 13.20
C GLY A 60 -0.62 2.04 13.20
N GLU A 61 -1.32 3.09 12.79
CA GLU A 61 -2.78 3.07 12.61
C GLU A 61 -3.18 2.27 11.37
N ILE A 62 -2.43 2.41 10.27
CA ILE A 62 -2.62 1.58 9.07
C ILE A 62 -2.47 0.09 9.39
N VAL A 63 -1.42 -0.30 10.12
CA VAL A 63 -1.23 -1.70 10.54
C VAL A 63 -2.37 -2.21 11.42
N GLN A 64 -2.98 -1.35 12.25
CA GLN A 64 -4.15 -1.72 13.04
C GLN A 64 -5.43 -1.84 12.19
N LEU A 65 -5.56 -1.05 11.12
CA LEU A 65 -6.67 -1.15 10.16
C LEU A 65 -6.53 -2.40 9.29
N ASP A 66 -5.30 -2.73 8.89
CA ASP A 66 -4.98 -3.87 8.04
C ASP A 66 -3.60 -4.49 8.40
N PRO A 67 -3.59 -5.55 9.21
CA PRO A 67 -2.36 -6.23 9.60
C PRO A 67 -1.59 -6.88 8.45
N THR A 68 -2.21 -7.11 7.28
CA THR A 68 -1.51 -7.70 6.12
C THR A 68 -0.48 -6.74 5.52
N VAL A 69 -0.55 -5.46 5.86
CA VAL A 69 0.46 -4.46 5.48
C VAL A 69 1.83 -4.76 6.10
N LEU A 70 1.89 -5.53 7.20
CA LEU A 70 3.18 -5.98 7.78
C LEU A 70 4.03 -6.79 6.78
N GLU A 71 3.40 -7.44 5.79
CA GLU A 71 4.11 -8.17 4.72
C GLU A 71 4.87 -7.23 3.78
N LEU A 72 4.53 -5.94 3.76
CA LEU A 72 5.11 -4.91 2.91
C LEU A 72 6.19 -4.10 3.62
N ALA A 73 6.63 -4.50 4.82
CA ALA A 73 7.61 -3.76 5.60
C ALA A 73 8.97 -3.56 4.90
N GLU A 74 9.30 -4.45 3.96
CA GLU A 74 10.51 -4.38 3.15
C GLU A 74 10.25 -3.83 1.73
N LEU A 75 9.08 -3.24 1.46
CA LEU A 75 8.76 -2.64 0.16
C LEU A 75 9.74 -1.48 -0.11
N PRO A 76 10.56 -1.54 -1.18
CA PRO A 76 11.55 -0.50 -1.43
C PRO A 76 10.93 0.84 -1.83
N ILE A 77 11.68 1.93 -1.62
CA ILE A 77 11.36 3.25 -2.19
C ILE A 77 11.25 3.14 -3.71
N GLY A 78 10.23 3.77 -4.28
CA GLY A 78 9.88 3.73 -5.70
C GLY A 78 9.17 2.45 -6.15
N TRP A 79 8.70 1.62 -5.21
CA TRP A 79 7.93 0.42 -5.50
C TRP A 79 6.49 0.57 -4.99
N HIS A 80 5.62 -0.26 -5.54
CA HIS A 80 4.23 -0.35 -5.13
C HIS A 80 3.82 -1.81 -4.97
N ALA A 81 2.75 -2.01 -4.19
CA ALA A 81 2.13 -3.29 -3.97
C ALA A 81 0.61 -3.19 -4.14
N TRP A 82 -0.02 -4.18 -4.75
CA TRP A 82 -1.48 -4.19 -4.96
C TRP A 82 -2.06 -5.59 -4.84
N ARG A 83 -3.38 -5.65 -4.65
CA ARG A 83 -4.16 -6.89 -4.65
C ARG A 83 -5.59 -6.61 -5.09
N PRO A 84 -6.28 -7.57 -5.73
CA PRO A 84 -7.66 -7.36 -6.17
C PRO A 84 -8.70 -7.41 -5.03
N SER A 85 -8.38 -8.07 -3.91
CA SER A 85 -9.21 -8.07 -2.69
C SER A 85 -8.37 -8.48 -1.47
N LEU A 86 -8.95 -8.37 -0.26
CA LEU A 86 -8.31 -8.81 1.00
C LEU A 86 -7.92 -10.29 1.02
N ASP A 87 -8.54 -11.13 0.19
CA ASP A 87 -8.29 -12.58 0.15
C ASP A 87 -7.12 -12.96 -0.77
N HIS A 88 -6.52 -11.99 -1.45
CA HIS A 88 -5.43 -12.22 -2.40
C HIS A 88 -4.09 -11.75 -1.82
N PRO A 89 -3.00 -12.44 -2.15
CA PRO A 89 -1.67 -11.99 -1.77
C PRO A 89 -1.34 -10.67 -2.46
N TRP A 90 -0.47 -9.88 -1.82
CA TRP A 90 0.13 -8.72 -2.43
C TRP A 90 0.98 -9.13 -3.63
N ARG A 91 0.80 -8.39 -4.72
CA ARG A 91 1.73 -8.33 -5.85
C ARG A 91 2.57 -7.08 -5.68
N ILE A 92 3.83 -7.13 -6.12
CA ILE A 92 4.81 -6.08 -5.89
C ILE A 92 5.54 -5.81 -7.21
N ALA A 93 5.74 -4.53 -7.56
CA ALA A 93 6.50 -4.10 -8.73
C ALA A 93 7.21 -2.77 -8.48
N GLU A 94 8.28 -2.54 -9.26
CA GLU A 94 9.00 -1.26 -9.32
C GLU A 94 8.26 -0.27 -10.22
N GLY A 95 8.31 1.02 -9.85
CA GLY A 95 7.78 2.12 -10.64
C GLY A 95 6.39 2.57 -10.19
N GLU A 96 5.72 3.34 -11.05
CA GLU A 96 4.45 3.99 -10.76
C GLU A 96 3.31 2.96 -10.71
N PRO A 97 2.42 3.05 -9.71
CA PRO A 97 1.30 2.12 -9.61
C PRO A 97 0.32 2.25 -10.78
N PRO A 98 -0.38 1.17 -11.16
CA PRO A 98 -1.43 1.26 -12.17
C PRO A 98 -2.54 2.20 -11.70
N ALA A 99 -3.21 2.88 -12.63
CA ALA A 99 -4.29 3.82 -12.33
C ALA A 99 -5.48 3.15 -11.60
N ASN A 100 -5.57 1.82 -11.63
CA ASN A 100 -6.48 1.02 -10.83
C ASN A 100 -5.81 -0.33 -10.51
N ALA A 101 -5.99 -0.85 -9.28
CA ALA A 101 -5.46 -2.14 -8.84
C ALA A 101 -5.95 -3.34 -9.70
N ALA A 102 -7.05 -3.18 -10.43
CA ALA A 102 -7.60 -4.17 -11.34
C ALA A 102 -7.07 -4.06 -12.79
N ASP A 103 -6.36 -2.97 -13.14
CA ASP A 103 -5.97 -2.63 -14.51
C ASP A 103 -4.58 -3.14 -14.89
N GLU A 104 -4.03 -4.11 -14.16
CA GLU A 104 -2.76 -4.69 -14.58
C GLU A 104 -2.85 -5.30 -15.98
N PRO A 105 -1.86 -5.03 -16.86
CA PRO A 105 -1.66 -5.86 -18.02
C PRO A 105 -1.29 -7.26 -17.50
N ASP A 106 -1.99 -8.27 -18.01
CA ASP A 106 -1.53 -9.65 -17.92
C ASP A 106 -0.07 -9.64 -18.38
N THR A 107 0.88 -9.73 -17.44
CA THR A 107 2.30 -9.81 -17.77
C THR A 107 2.53 -11.24 -18.24
N GLU A 108 1.97 -11.54 -19.41
CA GLU A 108 2.50 -12.56 -20.30
C GLU A 108 3.88 -12.01 -20.68
N ALA A 109 4.89 -12.56 -20.03
CA ALA A 109 6.27 -12.33 -20.40
C ALA A 109 6.38 -12.53 -21.94
N GLU A 110 6.61 -11.44 -22.68
CA GLU A 110 7.20 -11.52 -24.00
C GLU A 110 8.63 -12.04 -23.82
N ILE A 111 8.75 -13.35 -23.57
CA ILE A 111 9.92 -14.12 -23.94
C ILE A 111 9.86 -14.18 -25.47
N ARG A 112 10.39 -13.14 -26.12
CA ARG A 112 10.72 -13.20 -27.54
C ARG A 112 12.02 -13.99 -27.69
N ASP A 113 11.91 -15.08 -28.44
CA ASP A 113 12.97 -15.98 -28.92
C ASP A 113 14.28 -15.29 -29.34
#